data_AF-A0A2W5KL87-F1
#
_entry.id   AF-A0A2W5KL87-F1
#
_cell.length_a   1.000
_cell.length_b   1.000
_cell.length_c   1.000
_cell.angle_alpha   90.00
_cell.angle_beta   90.00
_cell.angle_gamma   90.00
#
_symmetry.space_group_name_H-M   'P 1'
#
loop_
_entity.id
_entity.type
_entity.pdbx_description
1 polymer ?
#
loop_
_entity_poly.entity_id
_entity_poly.type
_entity_poly.pdbx_seq_one_letter_code
_entity_poly.pdbx_strand_id
1 'polypeptide(L)' 'MPPRVKKLIGGIVLVIGVVLYALIVIMIGQLKLADAGRGAQLAFFAFFGLIWIVPAGLLIRWMERVGPKR' A
#
# COMPACT_ATOMS: atom_id res chain seq x y z
N MET A 1 -7.59 21.96 -10.33
CA MET A 1 -7.92 21.59 -8.94
C MET A 1 -6.96 22.28 -7.99
N PRO A 2 -7.42 22.85 -6.86
CA PRO A 2 -6.54 23.45 -5.88
C PRO A 2 -5.51 22.42 -5.40
N PRO A 3 -4.20 22.74 -5.32
CA PRO A 3 -3.14 21.80 -4.91
C PRO A 3 -3.40 21.12 -3.55
N ARG A 4 -4.16 21.80 -2.68
CA ARG A 4 -4.54 21.33 -1.34
C ARG A 4 -5.54 20.18 -1.37
N VAL A 5 -6.54 20.23 -2.27
CA VAL A 5 -7.58 19.19 -2.39
C VAL A 5 -7.00 17.90 -2.97
N LYS A 6 -6.08 18.01 -3.93
CA LYS A 6 -5.44 16.86 -4.55
C LYS A 6 -4.53 16.10 -3.59
N LYS A 7 -3.88 16.80 -2.65
CA LYS A 7 -3.12 16.18 -1.54
C LYS A 7 -4.04 15.46 -0.54
N LEU A 8 -5.21 16.02 -0.22
CA LEU A 8 -6.19 15.34 0.65
C LEU A 8 -6.73 14.06 0.01
N ILE A 9 -7.13 14.13 -1.27
CA ILE A 9 -7.64 12.96 -2.00
C ILE A 9 -6.55 11.89 -2.11
N GLY A 10 -5.32 12.28 -2.47
CA GLY A 10 -4.20 11.33 -2.55
C GLY A 10 -3.92 10.63 -1.22
N GLY A 11 -3.97 11.36 -0.10
CA GLY A 11 -3.82 10.78 1.24
C GLY A 11 -4.94 9.80 1.58
N ILE A 12 -6.19 10.15 1.29
CA ILE A 12 -7.34 9.27 1.52
C ILE A 12 -7.23 8.00 0.66
N VAL A 13 -6.88 8.13 -0.61
CA VAL A 13 -6.68 6.99 -1.52
C VAL A 13 -5.53 6.10 -1.04
N LEU A 14 -4.45 6.67 -0.50
CA LEU A 14 -3.35 5.88 0.08
C LEU A 14 -3.84 5.03 1.25
N VAL A 15 -4.59 5.66 2.17
CA VAL A 15 -5.11 4.99 3.38
C VAL A 15 -6.11 3.89 2.99
N ILE A 16 -7.07 4.20 2.14
CA ILE A 16 -8.05 3.20 1.68
C ILE A 16 -7.34 2.07 0.93
N GLY A 17 -6.39 2.43 0.05
CA GLY A 17 -5.60 1.47 -0.70
C GLY A 17 -4.81 0.52 0.20
N VAL A 18 -4.13 1.03 1.23
CA VAL A 18 -3.32 0.18 2.13
C VAL A 18 -4.20 -0.72 2.98
N VAL A 19 -5.36 -0.23 3.43
CA VAL A 19 -6.31 -1.03 4.20
C VAL A 19 -6.87 -2.18 3.36
N LEU A 20 -7.36 -1.88 2.15
CA LEU A 20 -7.88 -2.91 1.25
C LEU A 20 -6.79 -3.92 0.86
N TYR A 21 -5.58 -3.44 0.59
CA TYR A 21 -4.45 -4.31 0.28
C TYR A 21 -4.08 -5.22 1.45
N ALA A 22 -3.98 -4.67 2.67
CA ALA A 22 -3.67 -5.45 3.86
C ALA A 22 -4.73 -6.55 4.11
N LEU A 23 -6.02 -6.23 3.94
CA LEU A 23 -7.09 -7.21 4.04
C LEU A 23 -6.94 -8.35 3.02
N ILE A 24 -6.61 -8.01 1.77
CA ILE A 24 -6.37 -9.01 0.72
C ILE A 24 -5.16 -9.90 1.06
N VAL A 25 -4.04 -9.30 1.50
CA VAL A 25 -2.82 -10.04 1.86
C VAL A 25 -3.07 -10.96 3.04
N ILE A 26 -3.79 -10.50 4.08
CA ILE A 26 -4.16 -11.32 5.22
C ILE A 26 -5.06 -12.47 4.78
N MET A 27 -6.08 -12.19 3.96
CA MET A 27 -6.98 -13.22 3.44
C MET A 27 -6.21 -14.30 2.65
N ILE A 28 -5.32 -13.90 1.74
CA ILE A 28 -4.48 -14.83 0.99
C ILE A 28 -3.55 -15.61 1.93
N GLY A 29 -2.92 -14.92 2.89
CA GLY A 29 -2.05 -15.54 3.88
C GLY A 29 -2.78 -16.59 4.73
N GLN A 30 -4.01 -16.30 5.18
CA GLN A 30 -4.83 -17.27 5.90
C GLN A 30 -5.22 -18.46 5.02
N LEU A 31 -5.63 -18.23 3.77
CA LEU A 31 -6.06 -19.31 2.86
C LEU A 31 -4.91 -20.20 2.36
N LYS A 32 -3.71 -19.63 2.17
CA LYS A 32 -2.55 -20.34 1.59
C LYS A 32 -1.55 -20.82 2.62
N LEU A 33 -1.46 -20.16 3.78
CA LEU A 33 -0.48 -20.44 4.83
C LEU A 33 -1.14 -20.80 6.17
N ALA A 34 -2.41 -21.26 6.18
CA ALA A 34 -3.06 -21.80 7.39
C ALA A 34 -2.24 -22.92 8.05
N ASP A 35 -1.76 -23.86 7.23
CA ASP A 35 -0.96 -25.02 7.69
C ASP A 35 0.56 -24.79 7.58
N ALA A 36 0.99 -23.62 7.10
CA ALA A 36 2.40 -23.34 6.90
C ALA A 36 3.08 -22.89 8.21
N GLY A 37 4.34 -23.30 8.41
CA GLY A 37 5.12 -22.90 9.58
C GLY A 37 5.31 -21.38 9.71
N ARG A 38 5.48 -20.89 10.94
CA ARG A 38 5.63 -19.45 11.27
C ARG A 38 6.67 -18.70 10.42
N GLY A 39 7.75 -19.38 10.00
CA GLY A 39 8.77 -18.81 9.12
C GLY A 39 8.25 -18.47 7.72
N ALA A 40 7.39 -19.31 7.14
CA ALA A 40 6.78 -19.05 5.84
C ALA A 40 5.80 -17.87 5.90
N GLN A 41 5.04 -17.74 7.00
CA GLN A 41 4.17 -16.59 7.24
C GLN A 41 4.99 -15.29 7.32
N LEU A 42 6.09 -15.28 8.07
CA LEU A 42 6.96 -14.10 8.17
C LEU A 42 7.52 -13.70 6.79
N ALA A 43 8.04 -14.67 6.03
CA ALA A 43 8.54 -14.39 4.68
C ALA A 43 7.42 -13.83 3.78
N PHE A 44 6.24 -14.44 3.79
CA PHE A 44 5.09 -13.99 3.00
C PHE A 44 4.70 -12.54 3.32
N PHE A 45 4.47 -12.22 4.60
CA PHE A 45 4.11 -10.86 4.99
C PHE A 45 5.22 -9.84 4.71
N ALA A 46 6.50 -10.23 4.88
CA ALA A 46 7.62 -9.36 4.52
C ALA A 46 7.66 -9.07 3.01
N PHE A 47 7.53 -10.08 2.16
CA PHE A 47 7.51 -9.93 0.71
C PHE A 47 6.34 -9.08 0.21
N PHE A 48 5.13 -9.38 0.67
CA PHE A 48 3.93 -8.61 0.28
C PHE A 48 3.97 -7.18 0.84
N GLY A 49 4.47 -6.99 2.07
CA GLY A 49 4.69 -5.67 2.64
C GLY A 49 5.68 -4.83 1.82
N LEU A 50 6.78 -5.45 1.34
CA LEU A 50 7.76 -4.80 0.48
C LEU A 50 7.19 -4.45 -0.90
N ILE A 51 6.36 -5.33 -1.48
CA ILE A 51 5.70 -5.06 -2.77
C ILE A 51 4.85 -3.80 -2.70
N TRP A 52 4.22 -3.52 -1.55
CA TRP A 52 3.34 -2.35 -1.38
C TRP A 52 4.08 -1.01 -1.41
N ILE A 53 5.40 -1.01 -1.19
CA ILE A 53 6.22 0.21 -1.24
C ILE A 53 6.14 0.85 -2.63
N VAL A 54 6.09 0.03 -3.69
CA VAL A 54 6.03 0.54 -5.08
C VAL A 54 4.72 1.29 -5.34
N PRO A 55 3.51 0.72 -5.10
CA PRO A 55 2.24 1.44 -5.15
C PRO A 55 2.23 2.71 -4.31
N ALA A 56 2.67 2.63 -3.06
CA ALA A 56 2.68 3.76 -2.14
C ALA A 56 3.58 4.89 -2.67
N GLY A 57 4.79 4.56 -3.11
CA GLY A 57 5.73 5.53 -3.69
C GLY A 57 5.23 6.14 -5.00
N LEU A 58 4.56 5.37 -5.86
CA LEU A 58 3.98 5.88 -7.10
C LEU A 58 2.84 6.87 -6.81
N LEU A 59 2.00 6.57 -5.83
CA LEU A 59 0.89 7.43 -5.41
C LEU A 59 1.41 8.72 -4.76
N ILE A 60 2.41 8.63 -3.88
CA ILE A 60 3.06 9.80 -3.27
C ILE A 60 3.72 10.66 -4.35
N ARG A 61 4.44 10.06 -5.30
CA ARG A 61 5.06 10.80 -6.42
C ARG A 61 4.01 11.49 -7.28
N TRP A 62 2.83 10.89 -7.47
CA TRP A 62 1.71 11.52 -8.14
C TRP A 62 1.16 12.72 -7.35
N MET A 63 1.10 12.62 -6.02
CA MET A 63 0.71 13.72 -5.14
C MET A 63 1.75 14.87 -5.13
N GLU A 64 3.04 14.54 -5.15
CA GLU A 64 4.14 15.51 -5.12
C GLU A 64 4.33 16.23 -6.45
N ARG A 65 4.12 15.56 -7.59
CA ARG A 65 4.19 16.19 -8.93
C ARG A 65 3.18 17.33 -9.17
N VAL A 66 2.29 17.59 -8.22
CA VAL A 66 1.31 18.69 -8.28
C VAL A 66 1.84 19.98 -7.62
N GLY A 67 3.07 19.97 -7.08
CA GLY A 67 3.77 21.21 -6.71
C GLY A 67 4.38 21.88 -7.95
N PRO A 68 4.24 23.20 -8.15
CA PRO A 68 4.97 23.88 -9.21
C PRO A 68 6.47 23.62 -9.03
N LYS A 69 7.15 23.24 -10.12
CA LYS A 69 8.61 23.32 -10.23
C LYS A 69 8.99 24.75 -9.88
N ARG A 70 9.47 24.97 -8.65
CA ARG A 70 10.34 26.11 -8.37
C ARG A 70 11.70 25.81 -8.95
#